data_AF-A0A3D4XH28-F1
#
_entry.id   AF-A0A3D4XH28-F1
#
_cell.length_a   1.000
_cell.length_b   1.000
_cell.length_c   1.000
_cell.angle_alpha   90.00
_cell.angle_beta   90.00
_cell.angle_gamma   90.00
#
_symmetry.space_group_name_H-M   'P 1'
#
loop_
_entity.id
_entity.type
_entity.pdbx_description
1 polymer ?
#
loop_
_entity_poly.entity_id
_entity_poly.type
_entity_poly.pdbx_seq_one_letter_code
_entity_poly.pdbx_strand_id
1 'polypeptide(L)'
;MPPSDWNCQCSVRQTDKDTTPVPGEELVNPAFANNPGESAKFTVLEESPYYKNTEEQLREKIIQESERLQKEVFKEARKKTLVTTKKLVGKTVQNPQVDFKIGFTVKGLKEAINNPVSDPLSKLEVLEDIVKYIKKARYLGKAVNFKTDKKPHVTRYHYFETKHRETEYILVVEENKQGKHMLYAVADKKQTAE
;
A
#
# COMPACT_ATOMS: atom_id res chain seq x y z
N MET A 1 -36.27 -26.95 2.01
CA MET A 1 -37.05 -25.70 2.19
C MET A 1 -36.04 -24.57 2.26
N PRO A 2 -35.97 -23.66 1.27
CA PRO A 2 -35.10 -22.49 1.40
C PRO A 2 -35.69 -21.64 2.53
N PRO A 3 -34.92 -21.22 3.56
CA PRO A 3 -33.56 -20.67 3.49
C PRO A 3 -32.60 -21.28 4.55
N SER A 4 -32.26 -22.56 4.42
CA SER A 4 -31.42 -23.27 5.42
C SER A 4 -29.92 -23.36 5.06
N ASP A 5 -29.53 -22.97 3.84
CA ASP A 5 -28.16 -23.24 3.33
C ASP A 5 -27.08 -22.28 3.88
N TRP A 6 -27.48 -21.25 4.63
CA TRP A 6 -26.59 -20.22 5.19
C TRP A 6 -26.46 -20.26 6.73
N ASN A 7 -26.85 -21.37 7.38
CA ASN A 7 -26.84 -21.49 8.85
C ASN A 7 -27.68 -20.42 9.58
N CYS A 8 -28.61 -19.76 8.88
CA CYS A 8 -29.56 -18.86 9.51
C CYS A 8 -30.54 -19.66 10.38
N GLN A 9 -30.60 -19.37 11.68
CA GLN A 9 -31.56 -19.97 12.63
C GLN A 9 -32.98 -19.40 12.48
N CYS A 10 -33.43 -19.18 11.25
CA CYS A 10 -34.77 -18.67 10.99
C CYS A 10 -35.76 -19.83 11.02
N SER A 11 -36.78 -19.74 11.87
CA SER A 11 -37.93 -20.64 11.81
C SER A 11 -38.91 -20.11 10.76
N VAL A 12 -39.44 -21.03 9.94
CA VAL A 12 -40.43 -20.69 8.91
C VAL A 12 -41.76 -21.28 9.34
N ARG A 13 -42.83 -20.48 9.30
CA ARG A 13 -44.21 -20.93 9.57
C ARG A 13 -45.05 -20.63 8.34
N GLN A 14 -45.65 -21.66 7.75
CA GLN A 14 -46.63 -21.50 6.68
C GLN A 14 -47.87 -20.78 7.23
N THR A 15 -48.38 -19.82 6.46
CA THR A 15 -49.52 -18.98 6.84
C THR A 15 -50.38 -18.74 5.61
N ASP A 16 -51.70 -18.82 5.77
CA ASP A 16 -52.70 -18.54 4.72
C ASP A 16 -53.04 -17.05 4.62
N LYS A 17 -52.18 -16.19 5.20
CA LYS A 17 -52.36 -14.75 5.13
C LYS A 17 -51.94 -14.28 3.75
N ASP A 18 -52.65 -13.29 3.21
CA ASP A 18 -52.27 -12.66 1.96
C ASP A 18 -50.82 -12.19 2.01
N THR A 19 -50.11 -12.36 0.89
CA THR A 19 -48.72 -11.90 0.74
C THR A 19 -48.65 -10.43 1.08
N THR A 20 -47.95 -10.07 2.15
CA THR A 20 -47.65 -8.67 2.42
C THR A 20 -46.77 -8.16 1.30
N PRO A 21 -47.03 -6.96 0.74
CA PRO A 21 -46.08 -6.35 -0.19
C PRO A 21 -44.72 -6.28 0.50
N VAL A 22 -43.64 -6.46 -0.28
CA VAL A 22 -42.28 -6.18 0.20
C VAL A 22 -42.33 -4.80 0.86
N PRO A 23 -41.86 -4.65 2.12
CA PRO A 23 -41.79 -3.33 2.74
C PRO A 23 -41.22 -2.35 1.71
N GLY A 24 -42.00 -1.34 1.34
CA GLY A 24 -41.61 -0.39 0.30
C GLY A 24 -40.25 0.22 0.63
N GLU A 25 -39.53 0.70 -0.39
CA GLU A 25 -38.18 1.30 -0.30
C GLU A 25 -37.99 1.99 1.05
N GLU A 26 -37.35 1.28 1.97
CA GLU A 26 -37.03 1.85 3.27
C GLU A 26 -36.17 3.06 2.94
N LEU A 27 -36.56 4.24 3.43
CA LEU A 27 -35.83 5.48 3.20
C LEU A 27 -34.43 5.28 3.79
N VAL A 28 -33.52 4.77 2.96
CA VAL A 28 -32.14 4.53 3.36
C VAL A 28 -31.60 5.91 3.67
N ASN A 29 -31.25 6.13 4.93
CA ASN A 29 -30.69 7.39 5.36
C ASN A 29 -29.56 7.76 4.36
N PRO A 30 -29.58 8.96 3.75
CA PRO A 30 -28.63 9.35 2.70
C PRO A 30 -27.16 9.11 3.08
N ALA A 31 -26.82 9.15 4.37
CA ALA A 31 -25.50 8.82 4.88
C ALA A 31 -25.06 7.37 4.60
N PHE A 32 -25.99 6.46 4.33
CA PHE A 32 -25.75 5.04 4.01
C PHE A 32 -26.24 4.67 2.60
N ALA A 33 -26.63 5.67 1.79
CA ALA A 33 -27.10 5.46 0.43
C ALA A 33 -25.92 5.25 -0.55
N ASN A 34 -25.02 4.31 -0.21
CA ASN A 34 -23.92 3.89 -1.07
C ASN A 34 -23.66 2.39 -0.91
N ASN A 35 -23.12 1.74 -1.95
CA ASN A 35 -22.67 0.35 -1.88
C ASN A 35 -21.22 0.31 -1.38
N PRO A 36 -20.92 -0.21 -0.17
CA PRO A 36 -19.55 -0.24 0.35
C PRO A 36 -18.62 -1.17 -0.44
N GLY A 37 -19.16 -2.22 -1.06
CA GLY A 37 -18.39 -3.17 -1.87
C GLY A 37 -17.86 -2.55 -3.18
N GLU A 38 -18.53 -1.50 -3.67
CA GLU A 38 -18.13 -0.78 -4.88
C GLU A 38 -17.39 0.52 -4.55
N SER A 39 -17.93 1.31 -3.62
CA SER A 39 -17.39 2.63 -3.28
C SER A 39 -16.20 2.60 -2.32
N ALA A 40 -15.93 1.46 -1.67
CA ALA A 40 -14.97 1.33 -0.57
C ALA A 40 -15.19 2.32 0.58
N LYS A 41 -16.40 2.88 0.71
CA LYS A 41 -16.82 3.80 1.77
C LYS A 41 -17.94 3.15 2.58
N PHE A 42 -17.84 3.19 3.91
CA PHE A 42 -18.89 2.66 4.78
C PHE A 42 -20.11 3.59 4.86
N THR A 43 -19.88 4.90 4.72
CA THR A 43 -20.92 5.94 4.72
C THR A 43 -20.57 7.04 3.72
N VAL A 44 -21.59 7.70 3.17
CA VAL A 44 -21.47 8.99 2.49
C VAL A 44 -21.28 10.07 3.56
N LEU A 45 -20.03 10.47 3.77
CA LEU A 45 -19.64 11.36 4.87
C LEU A 45 -20.35 12.71 4.76
N GLU A 46 -20.49 13.23 3.54
CA GLU A 46 -21.10 14.52 3.22
C GLU A 46 -22.58 14.59 3.63
N GLU A 47 -23.25 13.44 3.58
CA GLU A 47 -24.65 13.30 3.96
C GLU A 47 -24.85 13.06 5.46
N SER A 48 -23.76 12.78 6.20
CA SER A 48 -23.82 12.50 7.63
C SER A 48 -24.22 13.75 8.44
N PRO A 49 -24.97 13.58 9.55
CA PRO A 49 -25.26 14.68 10.47
C PRO A 49 -23.99 15.35 11.01
N TYR A 50 -22.91 14.58 11.18
CA TYR A 50 -21.61 15.09 11.62
C TYR A 50 -20.97 16.04 10.60
N TYR A 51 -21.20 15.84 9.31
CA TYR A 51 -20.68 16.74 8.29
C TYR A 51 -21.60 17.94 8.10
N LYS A 52 -22.92 17.72 7.98
CA LYS A 52 -23.91 18.78 7.72
C LYS A 52 -24.08 19.77 8.86
N ASN A 53 -24.07 19.29 10.11
CA ASN A 53 -24.35 20.13 11.28
C ASN A 53 -23.10 20.80 11.87
N THR A 54 -21.92 20.52 11.32
CA THR A 54 -20.68 21.20 11.75
C THR A 54 -20.48 22.49 10.95
N GLU A 55 -19.92 23.52 11.59
CA GLU A 55 -19.54 24.75 10.88
C GLU A 55 -18.40 24.49 9.89
N GLU A 56 -18.47 25.08 8.70
CA GLU A 56 -17.47 24.88 7.65
C GLU A 56 -16.06 25.27 8.08
N GLN A 57 -15.92 26.39 8.79
CA GLN A 57 -14.64 26.86 9.33
C GLN A 57 -14.00 25.88 10.32
N LEU A 58 -14.81 25.13 11.09
CA LEU A 58 -14.31 24.10 11.99
C LEU A 58 -13.88 22.85 11.21
N ARG A 59 -14.60 22.48 10.15
CA ARG A 59 -14.21 21.36 9.27
C ARG A 59 -12.86 21.60 8.62
N GLU A 60 -12.64 22.78 8.05
CA GLU A 60 -11.36 23.15 7.43
C GLU A 60 -10.20 23.07 8.42
N LYS A 61 -10.39 23.59 9.65
CA LYS A 61 -9.38 23.50 10.72
C LYS A 61 -9.05 22.05 11.07
N ILE A 62 -10.06 21.19 11.19
CA ILE A 62 -9.85 19.75 11.47
C ILE A 62 -9.07 19.09 10.34
N ILE A 63 -9.40 19.38 9.08
CA ILE A 63 -8.69 18.85 7.92
C ILE A 63 -7.22 19.31 7.95
N GLN A 64 -6.96 20.60 8.15
CA GLN A 64 -5.61 21.15 8.24
C GLN A 64 -4.80 20.52 9.39
N GLU A 65 -5.41 20.35 10.57
CA GLU A 65 -4.78 19.68 11.70
C GLU A 65 -4.51 18.21 11.40
N SER A 66 -5.43 17.52 10.73
CA SER A 66 -5.25 16.12 10.32
C SER A 66 -4.07 15.97 9.35
N GLU A 67 -3.93 16.88 8.38
CA GLU A 67 -2.79 16.90 7.47
C GLU A 67 -1.48 17.18 8.19
N ARG A 68 -1.49 18.08 9.20
CA ARG A 68 -0.31 18.33 10.03
C ARG A 68 0.12 17.08 10.78
N LEU A 69 -0.82 16.42 11.45
CA LEU A 69 -0.57 15.18 12.18
C LEU A 69 -0.06 14.07 11.26
N GLN A 70 -0.64 13.90 10.06
CA GLN A 70 -0.13 12.94 9.09
C GLN A 70 1.32 13.24 8.66
N LYS A 71 1.66 14.52 8.44
CA LYS A 71 3.03 14.94 8.13
C LYS A 71 3.99 14.65 9.29
N GLU A 72 3.56 14.84 10.53
CA GLU A 72 4.34 14.52 11.73
C GLU A 72 4.59 13.01 11.85
N VAL A 73 3.54 12.18 11.74
CA VAL A 73 3.62 10.72 11.74
C VAL A 73 4.58 10.25 10.64
N PHE A 74 4.45 10.78 9.43
CA PHE A 74 5.35 10.43 8.32
C PHE A 74 6.81 10.81 8.61
N LYS A 75 7.05 11.99 9.20
CA LYS A 75 8.39 12.44 9.57
C LYS A 75 9.02 11.53 10.62
N GLU A 76 8.26 11.08 11.60
CA GLU A 76 8.72 10.15 12.63
C GLU A 76 9.01 8.76 12.06
N ALA A 77 8.09 8.21 11.27
CA ALA A 77 8.28 6.94 10.57
C ALA A 77 9.57 6.98 9.72
N ARG A 78 9.76 8.06 8.94
CA ARG A 78 10.97 8.23 8.11
C ARG A 78 12.26 8.23 8.94
N LYS A 79 12.26 8.92 10.10
CA LYS A 79 13.42 8.91 11.02
C LYS A 79 13.70 7.51 11.55
N LYS A 80 12.66 6.81 12.01
CA LYS A 80 12.74 5.44 12.52
C LYS A 80 13.28 4.48 11.45
N THR A 81 12.74 4.52 10.24
CA THR A 81 13.20 3.71 9.12
C THR A 81 14.66 4.00 8.78
N LEU A 82 15.08 5.27 8.76
CA LEU A 82 16.47 5.64 8.50
C LEU A 82 17.45 5.12 9.57
N VAL A 83 17.07 5.16 10.85
CA VAL A 83 17.89 4.60 11.94
C VAL A 83 17.98 3.08 11.83
N THR A 84 16.87 2.42 11.54
CA THR A 84 16.80 0.96 11.42
C THR A 84 17.60 0.45 10.22
N THR A 85 17.36 1.02 9.05
CA THR A 85 18.02 0.63 7.80
C THR A 85 19.52 0.94 7.78
N LYS A 86 19.97 1.98 8.50
CA LYS A 86 21.41 2.25 8.67
C LYS A 86 22.20 1.05 9.22
N LYS A 87 21.57 0.20 10.04
CA LYS A 87 22.20 -1.03 10.58
C LYS A 87 22.49 -2.09 9.51
N LEU A 88 21.95 -1.93 8.30
CA LEU A 88 22.15 -2.81 7.15
C LEU A 88 23.31 -2.36 6.27
N VAL A 89 23.83 -1.14 6.45
CA VAL A 89 24.95 -0.63 5.65
C VAL A 89 26.18 -1.52 5.86
N GLY A 90 26.80 -1.93 4.75
CA GLY A 90 27.92 -2.87 4.76
C GLY A 90 27.53 -4.35 4.90
N LYS A 91 26.26 -4.66 5.21
CA LYS A 91 25.73 -6.02 5.17
C LYS A 91 25.24 -6.36 3.77
N THR A 92 25.10 -7.65 3.52
CA THR A 92 24.53 -8.17 2.27
C THR A 92 23.46 -9.22 2.56
N VAL A 93 22.51 -9.35 1.64
CA VAL A 93 21.45 -10.34 1.67
C VAL A 93 21.37 -11.03 0.31
N GLN A 94 21.08 -12.33 0.31
CA GLN A 94 20.87 -13.09 -0.92
C GLN A 94 19.40 -13.50 -1.00
N ASN A 95 18.82 -13.35 -2.20
CA ASN A 95 17.50 -13.90 -2.52
C ASN A 95 17.71 -15.33 -3.11
N PRO A 96 16.87 -16.32 -2.75
CA PRO A 96 17.04 -17.70 -3.21
C PRO A 96 17.01 -17.92 -4.73
N GLN A 97 16.38 -17.02 -5.49
CA GLN A 97 16.21 -17.10 -6.94
C GLN A 97 17.38 -16.50 -7.73
N VAL A 98 18.40 -15.96 -7.05
CA VAL A 98 19.57 -15.34 -7.70
C VAL A 98 20.89 -15.76 -7.03
N ASP A 99 21.96 -15.75 -7.82
CA ASP A 99 23.31 -16.17 -7.42
C ASP A 99 24.15 -15.02 -6.83
N PHE A 100 23.68 -13.77 -6.93
CA PHE A 100 24.37 -12.59 -6.40
C PHE A 100 23.83 -12.11 -5.05
N LYS A 101 24.67 -11.36 -4.33
CA LYS A 101 24.33 -10.75 -3.04
C LYS A 101 23.98 -9.28 -3.22
N ILE A 102 22.89 -8.85 -2.60
CA ILE A 102 22.40 -7.46 -2.59
C ILE A 102 22.95 -6.76 -1.35
N GLY A 103 23.68 -5.67 -1.57
CA GLY A 103 24.21 -4.80 -0.53
C GLY A 103 23.37 -3.55 -0.30
N PHE A 104 23.70 -2.83 0.77
CA PHE A 104 23.03 -1.59 1.15
C PHE A 104 24.04 -0.46 1.31
N THR A 105 23.74 0.69 0.71
CA THR A 105 24.54 1.92 0.85
C THR A 105 23.69 3.02 1.47
N VAL A 106 24.32 3.98 2.15
CA VAL A 106 23.60 5.14 2.72
C VAL A 106 22.84 5.91 1.64
N LYS A 107 23.45 6.07 0.46
CA LYS A 107 22.82 6.77 -0.68
C LYS A 107 21.62 5.99 -1.22
N GLY A 108 21.77 4.68 -1.46
CA GLY A 108 20.67 3.83 -1.94
C GLY A 108 19.50 3.74 -0.96
N LEU A 109 19.78 3.63 0.34
CA LEU A 109 18.74 3.65 1.37
C LEU A 109 18.00 4.98 1.45
N LYS A 110 18.73 6.11 1.38
CA LYS A 110 18.10 7.45 1.33
C LYS A 110 17.23 7.60 0.08
N GLU A 111 17.70 7.11 -1.06
CA GLU A 111 16.93 7.12 -2.30
C GLU A 111 15.64 6.32 -2.14
N ALA A 112 15.73 5.06 -1.70
CA ALA A 112 14.58 4.17 -1.51
C ALA A 112 13.56 4.72 -0.49
N ILE A 113 14.04 5.42 0.55
CA ILE A 113 13.15 6.10 1.50
C ILE A 113 12.43 7.28 0.84
N ASN A 114 13.10 8.04 -0.02
CA ASN A 114 12.57 9.31 -0.55
C ASN A 114 11.86 9.19 -1.89
N ASN A 115 12.03 8.08 -2.63
CA ASN A 115 11.39 7.96 -3.93
C ASN A 115 9.85 7.95 -3.80
N PRO A 116 9.11 8.64 -4.67
CA PRO A 116 7.65 8.71 -4.56
C PRO A 116 7.00 7.35 -4.83
N VAL A 117 5.92 7.06 -4.11
CA VAL A 117 5.03 5.89 -4.26
C VAL A 117 3.61 6.27 -3.83
N SER A 118 2.63 5.44 -4.20
CA SER A 118 1.20 5.56 -3.87
C SER A 118 0.94 5.61 -2.37
N ASP A 119 1.53 4.68 -1.61
CA ASP A 119 1.46 4.62 -0.15
C ASP A 119 2.88 4.73 0.46
N PRO A 120 3.29 5.94 0.88
CA PRO A 120 4.60 6.18 1.47
C PRO A 120 4.82 5.47 2.81
N LEU A 121 3.78 5.32 3.64
CA LEU A 121 3.92 4.70 4.97
C LEU A 121 4.13 3.20 4.84
N SER A 122 3.33 2.54 4.01
CA SER A 122 3.49 1.11 3.72
C SER A 122 4.88 0.79 3.13
N LYS A 123 5.41 1.66 2.25
CA LYS A 123 6.79 1.53 1.76
C LYS A 123 7.83 1.64 2.89
N LEU A 124 7.65 2.55 3.85
CA LEU A 124 8.56 2.66 5.00
C LEU A 124 8.54 1.40 5.86
N GLU A 125 7.37 0.79 6.09
CA GLU A 125 7.26 -0.51 6.78
C GLU A 125 8.02 -1.62 6.04
N VAL A 126 7.91 -1.67 4.70
CA VAL A 126 8.67 -2.62 3.87
C VAL A 126 10.18 -2.41 4.03
N LEU A 127 10.63 -1.15 4.08
CA LEU A 127 12.04 -0.81 4.23
C LEU A 127 12.59 -1.14 5.63
N GLU A 128 11.79 -1.06 6.68
CA GLU A 128 12.19 -1.49 8.03
C GLU A 128 12.56 -2.97 8.07
N ASP A 129 11.79 -3.82 7.38
CA ASP A 129 11.99 -5.28 7.31
C ASP A 129 12.53 -5.75 5.94
N ILE A 130 13.29 -4.90 5.25
CA ILE A 130 13.67 -5.13 3.84
C ILE A 130 14.38 -6.46 3.58
N VAL A 131 15.12 -6.99 4.56
CA VAL A 131 15.80 -8.29 4.46
C VAL A 131 14.79 -9.44 4.31
N LYS A 132 13.67 -9.38 5.04
CA LYS A 132 12.59 -10.37 4.94
C LYS A 132 11.93 -10.31 3.56
N TYR A 133 11.65 -9.10 3.07
CA TYR A 133 11.04 -8.91 1.76
C TYR A 133 11.96 -9.34 0.63
N ILE A 134 13.24 -8.98 0.67
CA ILE A 134 14.21 -9.43 -0.35
C ILE A 134 14.27 -10.95 -0.41
N LYS A 135 14.25 -11.67 0.72
CA LYS A 135 14.29 -13.14 0.71
C LYS A 135 13.04 -13.80 0.12
N LYS A 136 11.88 -13.15 0.21
CA LYS A 136 10.60 -13.66 -0.27
C LYS A 136 10.21 -13.14 -1.66
N ALA A 137 10.84 -12.07 -2.11
CA ALA A 137 10.50 -11.41 -3.35
C ALA A 137 10.74 -12.32 -4.57
N ARG A 138 9.86 -12.22 -5.56
CA ARG A 138 9.99 -12.95 -6.82
C ARG A 138 10.87 -12.18 -7.79
N TYR A 139 11.94 -12.79 -8.27
CA TYR A 139 12.81 -12.18 -9.27
C TYR A 139 12.10 -12.10 -10.63
N LEU A 140 12.02 -10.89 -11.19
CA LEU A 140 11.36 -10.64 -12.48
C LEU A 140 12.35 -10.62 -13.65
N GLY A 141 13.61 -10.27 -13.40
CA GLY A 141 14.62 -10.15 -14.44
C GLY A 141 15.49 -8.91 -14.30
N LYS A 142 16.20 -8.57 -15.38
CA LYS A 142 17.13 -7.45 -15.45
C LYS A 142 16.90 -6.60 -16.71
N ALA A 143 17.11 -5.30 -16.61
CA ALA A 143 17.11 -4.38 -17.73
C ALA A 143 18.42 -3.60 -17.79
N VAL A 144 18.89 -3.32 -19.00
CA VAL A 144 20.08 -2.47 -19.20
C VAL A 144 19.72 -1.02 -18.92
N ASN A 145 20.66 -0.26 -18.37
CA ASN A 145 20.46 1.16 -18.13
C ASN A 145 20.46 1.96 -19.45
N PHE A 146 19.27 2.26 -19.97
CA PHE A 146 19.06 3.05 -21.18
C PHE A 146 18.77 4.53 -20.91
N LYS A 147 18.77 4.99 -19.64
CA LYS A 147 18.48 6.40 -19.33
C LYS A 147 19.44 7.33 -20.08
N THR A 148 18.96 8.46 -20.57
CA THR A 148 19.78 9.46 -21.29
C THR A 148 20.85 10.06 -20.37
N ASP A 149 20.49 10.33 -19.12
CA ASP A 149 21.39 10.76 -18.04
C ASP A 149 21.99 9.56 -17.31
N LYS A 150 22.74 8.71 -18.04
CA LYS A 150 23.33 7.50 -17.44
C LYS A 150 24.21 7.88 -16.28
N LYS A 151 23.88 7.38 -15.07
CA LYS A 151 24.88 7.21 -14.01
C LYS A 151 26.00 6.34 -14.60
N PRO A 152 27.22 6.87 -14.85
CA PRO A 152 28.23 6.17 -15.66
C PRO A 152 28.72 4.85 -15.05
N HIS A 153 28.40 4.62 -13.77
CA HIS A 153 28.80 3.47 -12.99
C HIS A 153 27.73 2.36 -12.92
N VAL A 154 26.48 2.63 -13.32
CA VAL A 154 25.36 1.65 -13.26
C VAL A 154 25.16 1.02 -14.63
N THR A 155 25.32 -0.30 -14.70
CA THR A 155 25.21 -1.09 -15.94
C THR A 155 23.79 -1.59 -16.15
N ARG A 156 23.16 -2.14 -15.11
CA ARG A 156 21.86 -2.79 -15.19
C ARG A 156 21.03 -2.56 -13.92
N TYR A 157 19.74 -2.77 -14.05
CA TYR A 157 18.77 -2.81 -12.95
C TYR A 157 18.19 -4.22 -12.86
N HIS A 158 18.04 -4.72 -11.64
CA HIS A 158 17.40 -5.99 -11.31
C HIS A 158 16.11 -5.70 -10.55
N TYR A 159 15.04 -6.40 -10.91
CA TYR A 159 13.70 -6.16 -10.38
C TYR A 159 13.20 -7.36 -9.59
N PHE A 160 12.71 -7.11 -8.39
CA PHE A 160 12.11 -8.12 -7.53
C PHE A 160 10.73 -7.67 -7.09
N GLU A 161 9.72 -8.49 -7.34
CA GLU A 161 8.35 -8.24 -6.93
C GLU A 161 8.11 -8.70 -5.50
N THR A 162 7.45 -7.86 -4.70
CA THR A 162 7.01 -8.19 -3.36
C THR A 162 5.63 -7.59 -3.10
N LYS A 163 4.88 -8.17 -2.15
CA LYS A 163 3.59 -7.64 -1.71
C LYS A 163 3.64 -7.33 -0.22
N HIS A 164 3.05 -6.20 0.19
CA HIS A 164 2.80 -5.87 1.59
C HIS A 164 1.37 -5.38 1.75
N ARG A 165 0.60 -6.07 2.59
CA ARG A 165 -0.87 -5.93 2.66
C ARG A 165 -1.48 -6.07 1.25
N GLU A 166 -2.22 -5.08 0.76
CA GLU A 166 -2.78 -5.10 -0.60
C GLU A 166 -1.90 -4.41 -1.65
N THR A 167 -0.77 -3.83 -1.26
CA THR A 167 0.09 -3.06 -2.17
C THR A 167 1.22 -3.93 -2.72
N GLU A 168 1.34 -3.96 -4.04
CA GLU A 168 2.44 -4.61 -4.74
C GLU A 168 3.58 -3.62 -5.02
N TYR A 169 4.79 -4.03 -4.68
CA TYR A 169 6.01 -3.23 -4.85
C TYR A 169 7.04 -3.96 -5.70
N ILE A 170 7.89 -3.16 -6.36
CA ILE A 170 9.07 -3.60 -7.08
C ILE A 170 10.29 -3.06 -6.35
N LEU A 171 11.10 -3.97 -5.79
CA LEU A 171 12.42 -3.67 -5.26
C LEU A 171 13.39 -3.58 -6.43
N VAL A 172 14.05 -2.44 -6.56
CA VAL A 172 15.00 -2.14 -7.63
C VAL A 172 16.42 -2.21 -7.09
N VAL A 173 17.25 -3.03 -7.72
CA VAL A 173 18.66 -3.22 -7.37
C VAL A 173 19.54 -2.76 -8.54
N GLU A 174 20.50 -1.88 -8.28
CA GLU A 174 21.49 -1.40 -9.25
C GLU A 174 22.69 -2.36 -9.32
N GLU A 175 23.05 -2.80 -10.52
CA GLU A 175 24.32 -3.47 -10.83
C GLU A 175 25.34 -2.42 -11.28
N ASN A 176 26.53 -2.40 -10.68
CA ASN A 176 27.60 -1.50 -11.08
C ASN A 176 28.60 -2.18 -12.03
N LYS A 177 29.51 -1.39 -12.62
CA LYS A 177 30.61 -1.90 -13.49
C LYS A 177 31.53 -2.93 -12.82
N GLN A 178 31.53 -3.04 -11.50
CA GLN A 178 32.32 -4.02 -10.73
C GLN A 178 31.51 -5.28 -10.38
N GLY A 179 30.28 -5.44 -10.89
CA GLY A 179 29.40 -6.56 -10.58
C GLY A 179 28.80 -6.52 -9.16
N LYS A 180 28.87 -5.39 -8.46
CA LYS A 180 28.22 -5.23 -7.15
C LYS A 180 26.76 -4.83 -7.34
N HIS A 181 25.90 -5.45 -6.54
CA HIS A 181 24.44 -5.26 -6.59
C HIS A 181 24.00 -4.50 -5.33
N MET A 182 23.34 -3.36 -5.50
CA MET A 182 22.96 -2.48 -4.38
C MET A 182 21.48 -2.12 -4.46
N LEU A 183 20.77 -2.20 -3.33
CA LEU A 183 19.39 -1.72 -3.27
C LEU A 183 19.35 -0.22 -3.62
N TYR A 184 18.47 0.14 -4.54
CA TYR A 184 18.35 1.50 -5.06
C TYR A 184 16.99 2.14 -4.77
N ALA A 185 15.88 1.44 -5.04
CA ALA A 185 14.55 2.01 -4.88
C ALA A 185 13.49 0.94 -4.54
N VAL A 186 12.34 1.40 -4.04
CA VAL A 186 11.12 0.60 -3.88
C VAL A 186 10.00 1.34 -4.61
N ALA A 187 9.57 0.82 -5.75
CA ALA A 187 8.56 1.46 -6.61
C ALA A 187 7.23 0.71 -6.53
N ASP A 188 6.12 1.40 -6.80
CA ASP A 188 4.84 0.71 -6.99
C ASP A 188 4.93 -0.20 -8.22
N LYS A 189 4.40 -1.41 -8.12
CA LYS A 189 4.05 -2.18 -9.31
C LYS A 189 2.79 -1.53 -9.88
N LYS A 190 2.95 -0.55 -10.78
CA LYS A 190 1.79 0.00 -11.50
C LYS A 190 1.03 -1.16 -12.13
N GLN A 191 -0.27 -1.27 -11.88
CA GLN A 191 -1.19 -1.94 -12.78
C GLN A 191 -0.89 -1.36 -14.16
N THR A 192 -0.28 -2.17 -15.01
CA THR A 192 -0.23 -1.83 -16.42
C THR A 192 -1.66 -2.06 -16.86
N ALA A 193 -2.46 -0.99 -16.87
CA ALA A 193 -3.75 -1.00 -17.52
C ALA A 193 -3.46 -1.32 -18.99
N GLU A 194 -3.96 -2.48 -19.42
CA GLU A 194 -4.22 -2.76 -20.84
C GLU A 194 -5.15 -1.68 -21.43
#